data_AF-A0A0D3E2A5-F1
#
_entry.id   AF-A0A0D3E2A5-F1
#
_cell.length_a   1.000
_cell.length_b   1.000
_cell.length_c   1.000
_cell.angle_alpha   90.00
_cell.angle_beta   90.00
_cell.angle_gamma   90.00
#
_symmetry.space_group_name_H-M   'P 1'
#
loop_
_entity.id
_entity.type
_entity.pdbx_description
1 polymer ?
#
loop_
_entity_poly.entity_id
_entity_poly.type
_entity_poly.pdbx_seq_one_letter_code
_entity_poly.pdbx_strand_id
1 'polypeptide(L)'
;MAAYFLNPYYFYKDPTIQYDIEVSEGFIKCVETFYHGEFVKQDLVVNHEISLYKNKSGPFGRLLALKGYEKNDKKFEPENWLATYGCDVPTLQKLATSILALTSSSSGCERN
;
A
#
# COMPACT_ATOMS: atom_id res chain seq x y z
N MET A 1 11.05 -1.11 2.36
CA MET A 1 10.50 0.22 2.67
C MET A 1 9.10 0.43 2.10
N ALA A 2 8.88 0.47 0.78
CA ALA A 2 7.57 0.77 0.20
C ALA A 2 6.46 -0.23 0.64
N ALA A 3 6.77 -1.53 0.71
CA ALA A 3 5.83 -2.53 1.23
C ALA A 3 5.42 -2.28 2.70
N TYR A 4 6.30 -1.71 3.51
CA TYR A 4 6.02 -1.39 4.91
C TYR A 4 5.05 -0.19 5.01
N PHE A 5 5.26 0.83 4.16
CA PHE A 5 4.37 1.98 4.01
C PHE A 5 2.98 1.61 3.48
N LEU A 6 2.93 0.68 2.51
CA LEU A 6 1.70 0.24 1.86
C LEU A 6 0.95 -0.84 2.63
N ASN A 7 1.57 -1.41 3.67
CA ASN A 7 0.90 -2.38 4.51
C ASN A 7 0.06 -1.64 5.57
N PRO A 8 -1.28 -1.70 5.51
CA PRO A 8 -2.14 -0.95 6.41
C PRO A 8 -1.97 -1.36 7.88
N TYR A 9 -1.56 -2.59 8.16
CA TYR A 9 -1.28 -3.01 9.53
C TYR A 9 -0.12 -2.23 10.14
N TYR A 10 0.97 -2.06 9.40
CA TYR A 10 2.12 -1.31 9.91
C TYR A 10 1.84 0.19 9.86
N PHE A 11 1.42 0.68 8.69
CA PHE A 11 1.20 2.10 8.44
C PHE A 11 0.18 2.75 9.39
N TYR A 12 -0.93 2.07 9.70
CA TYR A 12 -1.95 2.63 10.59
C TYR A 12 -1.71 2.36 12.08
N LYS A 13 -0.86 1.38 12.42
CA LYS A 13 -0.50 1.08 13.80
C LYS A 13 0.59 2.01 14.32
N ASP A 14 1.51 2.39 13.44
CA ASP A 14 2.58 3.32 13.75
C ASP A 14 2.49 4.57 12.86
N PRO A 15 1.87 5.66 13.37
CA PRO A 15 1.71 6.89 12.59
C PRO A 15 3.04 7.61 12.34
N THR A 16 4.16 7.20 12.94
CA THR A 16 5.47 7.81 12.69
C THR A 16 6.01 7.45 11.30
N ILE A 17 5.58 6.32 10.74
CA ILE A 17 5.99 5.82 9.41
C ILE A 17 5.73 6.85 8.31
N GLN A 18 4.66 7.65 8.42
CA GLN A 18 4.34 8.66 7.41
C GLN A 18 5.31 9.84 7.39
N TYR A 19 6.08 10.04 8.48
CA TYR A 19 7.08 11.10 8.63
C TYR A 19 8.50 10.58 8.45
N ASP A 20 8.67 9.27 8.32
CA ASP A 20 9.95 8.66 8.03
C ASP A 20 10.36 8.99 6.59
N ILE A 21 11.49 9.69 6.47
CA ILE A 21 12.02 10.17 5.19
C ILE A 21 12.42 8.99 4.32
N GLU A 22 13.10 7.98 4.87
CA GLU A 22 13.57 6.82 4.12
C GLU A 22 12.40 5.99 3.60
N VAL A 23 11.33 5.86 4.40
CA VAL A 23 10.11 5.18 3.98
C VAL A 23 9.38 5.96 2.89
N SER A 24 9.25 7.28 3.05
CA SER A 24 8.55 8.13 2.10
C SER A 24 9.29 8.25 0.76
N GLU A 25 10.61 8.46 0.79
CA GLU A 25 11.46 8.46 -0.42
C GLU A 25 11.46 7.09 -1.08
N GLY A 26 11.54 6.01 -0.29
CA GLY A 26 11.44 4.65 -0.80
C GLY A 26 10.12 4.37 -1.52
N PHE A 27 9.01 4.92 -1.02
CA PHE A 27 7.72 4.85 -1.70
C PHE A 27 7.71 5.64 -3.01
N ILE A 28 8.15 6.91 -3.00
CA ILE A 28 8.18 7.76 -4.20
C ILE A 28 9.03 7.12 -5.30
N LYS A 29 10.23 6.63 -4.97
CA LYS A 29 11.10 5.94 -5.91
C LYS A 29 10.45 4.69 -6.52
N CYS A 30 9.67 3.95 -5.72
CA CYS A 30 8.88 2.83 -6.24
C CYS A 30 7.80 3.30 -7.23
N VAL A 31 7.12 4.42 -6.98
CA VAL A 31 6.14 5.01 -7.90
C VAL A 31 6.80 5.43 -9.21
N GLU A 32 7.92 6.16 -9.13
CA GLU A 32 8.69 6.60 -10.31
C GLU A 32 9.17 5.42 -11.15
N THR A 33 9.58 4.32 -10.51
CA THR A 33 10.07 3.11 -11.19
C THR A 33 8.93 2.32 -11.81
N PHE A 34 7.81 2.15 -11.10
CA PHE A 34 6.68 1.35 -11.57
C PHE A 34 5.92 2.03 -12.72
N TYR A 35 5.77 3.36 -12.63
CA TYR A 35 5.14 4.19 -13.65
C TYR A 35 6.18 4.99 -14.44
N HIS A 36 7.32 4.38 -14.75
CA HIS A 36 8.41 5.04 -15.45
C HIS A 36 7.96 5.63 -16.79
N GLY A 37 8.14 6.95 -16.96
CA GLY A 37 7.70 7.70 -18.14
C GLY A 37 6.21 8.08 -18.15
N GLU A 38 5.42 7.64 -17.16
CA GLU A 38 4.00 7.98 -17.04
C GLU A 38 3.76 9.02 -15.93
N PHE A 39 4.25 10.25 -16.13
CA PHE A 39 4.19 11.34 -15.13
C PHE A 39 2.79 11.61 -14.58
N VAL A 40 1.75 11.53 -15.42
CA VAL A 40 0.35 11.73 -14.99
C VAL A 40 -0.05 10.73 -13.91
N LYS A 41 0.41 9.47 -14.02
CA LYS A 41 0.12 8.44 -13.01
C LYS A 41 0.97 8.64 -11.76
N GLN A 42 2.23 9.04 -11.91
CA GLN A 42 3.10 9.34 -10.78
C GLN A 42 2.53 10.48 -9.93
N ASP A 43 2.13 11.58 -10.58
CA ASP A 43 1.46 12.72 -9.95
C ASP A 43 0.16 12.30 -9.25
N LEU A 44 -0.70 11.54 -9.96
CA LEU A 44 -1.95 11.04 -9.41
C LEU A 44 -1.72 10.20 -8.13
N VAL A 45 -0.73 9.30 -8.14
CA VAL A 45 -0.43 8.46 -6.98
C VAL A 45 0.12 9.28 -5.81
N VAL A 46 1.13 10.11 -6.06
CA VAL A 46 1.89 10.81 -5.01
C VAL A 46 1.13 12.01 -4.44
N ASN A 47 0.35 12.72 -5.25
CA ASN A 47 -0.32 13.96 -4.84
C ASN A 47 -1.81 13.77 -4.54
N HIS A 48 -2.48 12.78 -5.13
CA HIS A 48 -3.93 12.62 -4.96
C HIS A 48 -4.28 11.34 -4.21
N GLU A 49 -4.00 10.17 -4.79
CA GLU A 49 -4.51 8.90 -4.29
C GLU A 49 -3.89 8.51 -2.95
N ILE A 50 -2.59 8.79 -2.73
CA ILE A 50 -1.96 8.46 -1.45
C ILE A 50 -2.58 9.22 -0.27
N SER A 51 -3.11 10.42 -0.50
CA SER A 51 -3.78 11.19 0.54
C SER A 51 -5.03 10.48 1.06
N LEU A 52 -5.78 9.80 0.19
CA LEU A 52 -6.98 9.05 0.57
C LEU A 52 -6.63 7.84 1.43
N TYR A 53 -5.56 7.14 1.08
CA TYR A 53 -5.02 6.04 1.88
C TYR A 53 -4.55 6.54 3.26
N LYS A 54 -3.75 7.61 3.32
CA LYS A 54 -3.22 8.15 4.58
C LYS A 54 -4.34 8.60 5.54
N ASN A 55 -5.34 9.30 5.01
CA ASN A 55 -6.44 9.85 5.80
C ASN A 55 -7.53 8.82 6.14
N LYS A 56 -7.39 7.55 5.71
CA LYS A 56 -8.44 6.53 5.82
C LYS A 56 -9.77 7.04 5.23
N SER A 57 -9.70 7.74 4.11
CA SER A 57 -10.87 8.31 3.44
C SER A 57 -11.58 7.26 2.59
N GLY A 58 -12.89 7.44 2.39
CA GLY A 58 -13.68 6.56 1.53
C GLY A 58 -13.74 5.11 2.05
N PRO A 59 -13.51 4.10 1.20
CA PRO A 59 -13.56 2.69 1.57
C PRO A 59 -12.58 2.31 2.68
N PHE A 60 -11.43 2.99 2.77
CA PHE A 60 -10.41 2.74 3.79
C PHE A 60 -10.87 3.09 5.21
N GLY A 61 -11.81 4.03 5.34
CA GLY A 61 -12.39 4.44 6.63
C GLY A 61 -13.56 3.57 7.09
N ARG A 62 -14.00 2.61 6.27
CA ARG A 62 -15.12 1.73 6.63
C ARG A 62 -14.74 0.84 7.79
N LEU A 63 -15.69 0.57 8.69
CA LEU A 63 -15.46 -0.26 9.87
C LEU A 63 -14.89 -1.66 9.54
N LEU A 64 -15.27 -2.23 8.39
CA LEU A 64 -14.72 -3.50 7.90
C LEU A 64 -13.24 -3.39 7.51
N ALA A 65 -12.86 -2.29 6.88
CA ALA A 65 -11.47 -2.02 6.50
C ALA A 65 -10.61 -1.82 7.75
N LEU A 66 -11.11 -1.04 8.72
CA LEU A 66 -10.44 -0.77 10.00
C LEU A 66 -10.20 -2.05 10.81
N LYS A 67 -11.27 -2.83 11.04
CA LYS A 67 -11.17 -4.12 11.74
C LYS A 67 -10.34 -5.16 10.98
N GLY A 68 -10.30 -5.05 9.65
CA GLY A 68 -9.57 -5.95 8.78
C GLY A 68 -8.06 -5.86 8.98
N TYR A 69 -7.51 -4.64 9.05
CA TYR A 69 -6.07 -4.49 9.29
C TYR A 69 -5.68 -4.73 10.75
N GLU A 70 -6.55 -4.44 11.74
CA GLU A 70 -6.23 -4.61 13.16
C GLU A 70 -6.00 -6.08 13.55
N LYS A 71 -6.69 -7.00 12.88
CA LYS A 71 -6.50 -8.44 13.04
C LYS A 71 -5.30 -8.88 12.21
N ASN A 72 -4.09 -8.66 12.72
CA ASN A 72 -2.89 -9.35 12.23
C ASN A 72 -2.91 -10.82 12.69
N ASP A 73 -3.93 -11.53 12.24
CA ASP A 73 -3.84 -12.97 12.11
C ASP A 73 -2.78 -13.25 11.06
N LYS A 74 -2.07 -14.38 11.17
CA LYS A 74 -1.09 -14.85 10.16
C LYS A 74 -1.68 -15.03 8.74
N LYS A 75 -2.96 -14.70 8.56
CA LYS A 75 -3.75 -14.72 7.33
C LYS A 75 -4.12 -13.32 6.82
N PHE A 76 -3.68 -12.22 7.46
CA PHE A 76 -3.95 -10.90 6.93
C PHE A 76 -3.16 -10.70 5.64
N GLU A 77 -3.88 -10.70 4.53
CA GLU A 77 -3.33 -10.47 3.19
C GLU A 77 -3.52 -8.99 2.86
N PRO A 78 -2.49 -8.14 3.06
CA PRO A 78 -2.60 -6.71 2.78
C PRO A 78 -2.90 -6.46 1.29
N GLU A 79 -2.47 -7.36 0.41
CA GLU A 79 -2.80 -7.34 -1.02
C GLU A 79 -4.31 -7.46 -1.27
N ASN A 80 -4.97 -8.48 -0.70
CA ASN A 80 -6.41 -8.69 -0.85
C ASN A 80 -7.22 -7.57 -0.21
N TRP A 81 -6.78 -7.06 0.94
CA TRP A 81 -7.40 -5.91 1.57
C TRP A 81 -7.34 -4.69 0.65
N LEU A 82 -6.18 -4.42 0.06
CA LEU A 82 -6.02 -3.30 -0.85
C LEU A 82 -6.77 -3.48 -2.17
N ALA A 83 -6.85 -4.71 -2.69
CA ALA A 83 -7.70 -5.04 -3.83
C ALA A 83 -9.19 -4.77 -3.55
N THR A 84 -9.63 -4.95 -2.30
CA THR A 84 -11.03 -4.76 -1.90
C THR A 84 -11.38 -3.30 -1.62
N TYR A 85 -10.51 -2.57 -0.91
CA TYR A 85 -10.80 -1.20 -0.45
C TYR A 85 -10.10 -0.11 -1.29
N GLY A 86 -9.18 -0.49 -2.17
CA GLY A 86 -8.45 0.44 -3.05
C GLY A 86 -9.21 0.89 -4.30
N CYS A 87 -10.51 0.63 -4.41
CA CYS A 87 -11.29 0.96 -5.62
C CYS A 87 -11.30 2.46 -5.96
N ASP A 88 -11.23 3.34 -4.96
CA ASP A 88 -11.18 4.79 -5.16
C ASP A 88 -9.79 5.31 -5.51
N VAL A 89 -8.78 4.44 -5.49
CA VAL A 89 -7.38 4.75 -5.77
C VAL A 89 -6.76 3.71 -6.70
N PRO A 90 -7.29 3.54 -7.93
CA PRO A 90 -6.94 2.42 -8.80
C PRO A 90 -5.44 2.38 -9.19
N THR A 91 -4.78 3.53 -9.25
CA THR A 91 -3.38 3.64 -9.67
C THR A 91 -2.43 3.20 -8.55
N LEU A 92 -2.70 3.62 -7.33
CA LEU A 92 -2.04 3.24 -6.09
C LEU A 92 -2.33 1.78 -5.78
N GLN A 93 -3.58 1.35 -5.92
CA GLN A 93 -4.01 -0.03 -5.72
C GLN A 93 -3.16 -0.97 -6.57
N LYS A 94 -3.05 -0.73 -7.88
CA LYS A 94 -2.26 -1.59 -8.78
C LYS A 94 -0.79 -1.69 -8.38
N LEU A 95 -0.18 -0.55 -8.05
CA LEU A 95 1.21 -0.48 -7.59
C LEU A 95 1.40 -1.26 -6.29
N ALA A 96 0.52 -1.05 -5.34
CA ALA A 96 0.68 -1.59 -4.00
C ALA A 96 0.30 -3.07 -3.91
N THR A 97 -0.71 -3.53 -4.63
CA THR A 97 -0.97 -4.97 -4.85
C THR A 97 0.28 -5.64 -5.44
N SER A 98 0.92 -5.02 -6.45
CA SER A 98 2.13 -5.59 -7.07
C SER A 98 3.32 -5.64 -6.11
N ILE A 99 3.58 -4.57 -5.34
CA ILE A 99 4.66 -4.53 -4.35
C ILE A 99 4.42 -5.54 -3.23
N LEU A 100 3.18 -5.65 -2.73
CA LEU A 100 2.83 -6.58 -1.66
C LEU A 100 2.90 -8.04 -2.13
N ALA A 101 2.45 -8.33 -3.35
CA ALA A 101 2.57 -9.65 -4.00
C ALA A 101 4.03 -10.13 -4.03
N LEU A 102 4.94 -9.26 -4.46
CA LEU A 102 6.37 -9.58 -4.53
C LEU A 102 6.97 -9.90 -3.16
N THR A 103 6.52 -9.22 -2.10
CA THR A 103 7.00 -9.52 -0.74
C THR A 103 6.41 -10.79 -0.16
N SER A 104 5.16 -11.11 -0.48
CA SER A 104 4.51 -12.36 -0.06
C SER A 104 5.11 -13.57 -0.79
N SER A 105 5.38 -13.42 -2.08
CA SER A 105 5.98 -14.48 -2.91
C SER A 105 7.43 -14.81 -2.53
N SER A 106 8.10 -13.97 -1.73
CA SER A 106 9.44 -14.27 -1.19
C SER A 106 9.41 -15.37 -0.11
N SER A 107 8.25 -15.81 0.36
CA SER A 107 8.13 -16.96 1.28
C SER A 107 7.75 -18.27 0.59
N GLY A 108 7.58 -18.27 -0.74
CA GLY A 108 7.14 -19.41 -1.54
C GLY A 108 8.16 -19.81 -2.61
N CYS A 109 9.41 -20.04 -2.22
CA CYS A 109 10.29 -20.89 -3.03
C CYS A 109 9.90 -22.34 -2.74
N GLU A 110 8.75 -22.77 -3.25
CA GLU A 110 8.48 -24.19 -3.47
C GLU A 110 9.37 -24.63 -4.63
N ARG A 111 10.58 -24.99 -4.22
CA ARG A 111 11.57 -25.79 -4.92
C ARG A 111 10.84 -26.91 -5.68
N ASN A 112 10.81 -26.82 -7.01
CA ASN A 112 10.76 -28.02 -7.85
C ASN A 112 12.13 -28.71 -7.81
#